data_AF-W9GD32-F1
#
_entry.id   AF-W9GD32-F1
#
_cell.length_a   1.000
_cell.length_b   1.000
_cell.length_c   1.000
_cell.angle_alpha   90.00
_cell.angle_beta   90.00
_cell.angle_gamma   90.00
#
_symmetry.space_group_name_H-M   'P 1'
#
loop_
_entity.id
_entity.type
_entity.pdbx_description
1 polymer ?
#
loop_
_entity_poly.entity_id
_entity_poly.type
_entity_poly.pdbx_seq_one_letter_code
_entity_poly.pdbx_strand_id
1 'polypeptide(L)'
;MYFEQFAVGQTFRAGPRVVTEADIASFAALSGDDHPLHTDPVYAAGTRFGSVIAHGGLGSTIAAGLWVRSGAVSDSVVAALGEEWTWHAPIRPGDVLTLTATIVRREPRADRDTGAIDAGVITRYNELTNGEGVVVQSGHARTLVKASPGAEHEPRTDVGTLAWGRLLADALGADERFRSAVAEWDGTIGVRAGQHEVHLRIYRGRVIEVTRRAPHGATFTFGASERTWADIITADEAGFGVRLMSGEFEVSGDPYEYLRLTKALSFLVDAVRTVARPDSAAPADATGPAAQATDEQKALA
;
A
#
# COMPACT_ATOMS: atom_id res chain seq x y z
N MET A 1 -11.41 8.32 -13.24
CA MET A 1 -10.79 9.31 -12.35
C MET A 1 -9.49 9.82 -12.96
N TYR A 2 -9.15 11.09 -12.73
CA TYR A 2 -7.84 11.69 -13.00
C TYR A 2 -6.89 11.46 -11.81
N PHE A 3 -5.59 11.70 -12.02
CA PHE A 3 -4.51 11.38 -11.08
C PHE A 3 -4.78 11.87 -9.66
N GLU A 4 -5.12 13.15 -9.50
CA GLU A 4 -5.31 13.82 -8.21
C GLU A 4 -6.51 13.28 -7.40
N GLN A 5 -7.43 12.59 -8.06
CA GLN A 5 -8.62 12.03 -7.43
C GLN A 5 -8.36 10.70 -6.73
N PHE A 6 -7.25 10.02 -7.04
CA PHE A 6 -6.86 8.80 -6.34
C PHE A 6 -6.26 9.15 -4.98
N ALA A 7 -6.58 8.38 -3.94
CA ALA A 7 -5.97 8.52 -2.62
C ALA A 7 -5.22 7.24 -2.23
N VAL A 8 -4.08 7.36 -1.54
CA VAL A 8 -3.39 6.19 -0.96
C VAL A 8 -4.32 5.51 0.04
N GLY A 9 -4.41 4.18 -0.05
CA GLY A 9 -5.33 3.33 0.70
C GLY A 9 -6.75 3.25 0.13
N GLN A 10 -7.06 3.98 -0.95
CA GLN A 10 -8.32 3.80 -1.66
C GLN A 10 -8.36 2.44 -2.34
N THR A 11 -9.46 1.71 -2.13
CA THR A 11 -9.66 0.36 -2.65
C THR A 11 -10.79 0.30 -3.65
N PHE A 12 -10.56 -0.43 -4.74
CA PHE A 12 -11.54 -0.71 -5.79
C PHE A 12 -11.77 -2.21 -5.86
N ARG A 13 -13.02 -2.62 -6.02
CA ARG A 13 -13.39 -4.03 -6.12
C ARG A 13 -14.13 -4.29 -7.43
N ALA A 14 -13.75 -5.35 -8.13
CA ALA A 14 -14.41 -5.75 -9.37
C ALA A 14 -14.52 -7.26 -9.51
N GLY A 15 -15.62 -7.71 -10.10
CA GLY A 15 -16.00 -9.10 -10.20
C GLY A 15 -17.49 -9.26 -9.89
N PRO A 16 -18.00 -10.48 -9.78
CA PRO A 16 -17.30 -11.75 -10.04
C PRO A 16 -16.99 -11.96 -11.54
N ARG A 17 -15.94 -12.72 -11.85
CA ARG A 17 -15.68 -13.27 -13.20
C ARG A 17 -15.39 -14.77 -13.11
N VAL A 18 -16.19 -15.60 -13.77
CA VAL A 18 -15.94 -17.04 -13.89
C VAL A 18 -14.82 -17.29 -14.90
N VAL A 19 -13.87 -18.17 -14.56
CA VAL A 19 -12.87 -18.71 -15.49
C VAL A 19 -13.41 -19.98 -16.12
N THR A 20 -13.38 -20.08 -17.44
CA THR A 20 -13.89 -21.24 -18.18
C THR A 20 -12.75 -21.99 -18.87
N GLU A 21 -13.00 -23.24 -19.27
CA GLU A 21 -12.07 -24.00 -20.13
C GLU A 21 -11.79 -23.25 -21.44
N ALA A 22 -12.80 -22.55 -21.98
CA ALA A 22 -12.66 -21.74 -23.18
C ALA A 22 -11.71 -20.55 -22.97
N ASP A 23 -11.69 -19.92 -21.79
CA ASP A 23 -10.71 -18.86 -21.48
C ASP A 23 -9.27 -19.42 -21.54
N ILE A 24 -9.05 -20.60 -20.95
CA ILE A 24 -7.72 -21.25 -20.92
C ILE A 24 -7.29 -21.65 -22.32
N ALA A 25 -8.17 -22.30 -23.09
CA ALA A 25 -7.88 -22.70 -24.47
C ALA A 25 -7.61 -21.47 -25.36
N SER A 26 -8.39 -20.40 -25.20
CA SER A 26 -8.20 -19.15 -25.94
C SER A 26 -6.87 -18.48 -25.58
N PHE A 27 -6.49 -18.50 -24.30
CA PHE A 27 -5.22 -17.93 -23.86
C PHE A 27 -4.03 -18.76 -24.37
N ALA A 28 -4.11 -20.09 -24.36
CA ALA A 28 -3.10 -20.96 -24.96
C ALA A 28 -2.90 -20.63 -26.44
N ALA A 29 -4.00 -20.54 -27.20
CA ALA A 29 -3.95 -20.21 -28.63
C ALA A 29 -3.40 -18.80 -28.90
N LEU A 30 -3.77 -17.82 -28.06
CA LEU A 30 -3.31 -16.43 -28.19
C LEU A 30 -1.83 -16.26 -27.83
N SER A 31 -1.40 -16.89 -26.73
CA SER A 31 -0.04 -16.75 -26.19
C SER A 31 0.97 -17.66 -26.87
N GLY A 32 0.51 -18.77 -27.47
CA GLY A 32 1.36 -19.85 -27.98
C GLY A 32 1.86 -20.80 -26.89
N ASP A 33 1.44 -20.63 -25.63
CA ASP A 33 1.76 -21.57 -24.55
C ASP A 33 0.74 -22.71 -24.52
N ASP A 34 1.08 -23.78 -25.24
CA ASP A 34 0.29 -25.01 -25.38
C ASP A 34 0.70 -26.12 -24.40
N HIS A 35 1.47 -25.80 -23.36
CA HIS A 35 1.99 -26.79 -22.41
C HIS A 35 0.84 -27.67 -21.86
N PRO A 36 0.99 -29.02 -21.85
CA PRO A 36 -0.10 -29.96 -21.57
C PRO A 36 -0.71 -29.82 -20.17
N LEU A 37 0.00 -29.19 -19.23
CA LEU A 37 -0.55 -28.79 -17.92
C LEU A 37 -1.83 -27.91 -18.04
N HIS A 38 -1.94 -27.12 -19.10
CA HIS A 38 -3.05 -26.21 -19.35
C HIS A 38 -4.06 -26.76 -20.37
N THR A 39 -3.66 -27.72 -21.21
CA THR A 39 -4.41 -28.11 -22.42
C THR A 39 -4.80 -29.59 -22.49
N ASP A 40 -4.19 -30.47 -21.69
CA ASP A 40 -4.44 -31.92 -21.71
C ASP A 40 -4.90 -32.42 -20.32
N PRO A 41 -6.19 -32.76 -20.17
CA PRO A 41 -6.72 -33.32 -18.92
C PRO A 41 -6.08 -34.65 -18.49
N VAL A 42 -5.66 -35.50 -19.42
CA VAL A 42 -5.02 -36.80 -19.11
C VAL A 42 -3.62 -36.56 -18.54
N TYR A 43 -2.85 -35.68 -19.15
CA TYR A 43 -1.55 -35.27 -18.62
C TYR A 43 -1.71 -34.60 -17.25
N ALA A 44 -2.63 -33.63 -17.14
CA ALA A 44 -2.81 -32.84 -15.92
C ALA A 44 -3.28 -33.69 -14.72
N ALA A 45 -4.09 -34.73 -14.96
CA ALA A 45 -4.50 -35.71 -13.95
C ALA A 45 -3.32 -36.48 -13.33
N GLY A 46 -2.22 -36.66 -14.08
CA GLY A 46 -0.98 -37.27 -13.60
C GLY A 46 -0.06 -36.33 -12.81
N THR A 47 -0.40 -35.04 -12.72
CA THR A 47 0.39 -34.04 -11.99
C THR A 47 -0.15 -33.82 -10.57
N ARG A 48 0.61 -33.08 -9.74
CA ARG A 48 0.15 -32.66 -8.40
C ARG A 48 -1.14 -31.81 -8.40
N PHE A 49 -1.53 -31.27 -9.55
CA PHE A 49 -2.72 -30.41 -9.67
C PHE A 49 -4.00 -31.21 -9.92
N GLY A 50 -3.88 -32.46 -10.42
CA GLY A 50 -4.98 -33.40 -10.66
C GLY A 50 -6.00 -33.00 -11.74
N SER A 51 -5.82 -31.85 -12.37
CA SER A 51 -6.72 -31.24 -13.35
C SER A 51 -5.99 -30.13 -14.11
N VAL A 52 -6.51 -29.73 -15.26
CA VAL A 52 -5.99 -28.56 -15.98
C VAL A 52 -6.14 -27.30 -15.10
N ILE A 53 -5.13 -26.46 -15.13
CA ILE A 53 -5.12 -25.17 -14.44
C ILE A 53 -4.91 -24.06 -15.47
N ALA A 54 -5.36 -22.85 -15.19
CA ALA A 54 -5.09 -21.69 -16.03
C ALA A 54 -3.61 -21.30 -15.98
N HIS A 55 -3.11 -20.70 -17.06
CA HIS A 55 -1.80 -20.05 -17.10
C HIS A 55 -1.71 -18.96 -16.03
N GLY A 56 -0.55 -18.81 -15.39
CA GLY A 56 -0.32 -17.72 -14.44
C GLY A 56 -0.63 -16.34 -15.03
N GLY A 57 -0.19 -16.11 -16.28
CA GLY A 57 -0.43 -14.88 -17.04
C GLY A 57 -1.89 -14.64 -17.44
N LEU A 58 -2.73 -15.69 -17.54
CA LEU A 58 -4.16 -15.51 -17.75
C LEU A 58 -4.78 -14.82 -16.53
N GLY A 59 -4.39 -15.20 -15.31
CA GLY A 59 -4.89 -14.57 -14.09
C GLY A 59 -4.54 -13.08 -13.97
N SER A 60 -3.30 -12.68 -14.27
CA SER A 60 -2.92 -11.25 -14.26
C SER A 60 -3.64 -10.46 -15.36
N THR A 61 -3.81 -11.05 -16.55
CA THR A 61 -4.60 -10.45 -17.64
C THR A 61 -6.07 -10.27 -17.26
N ILE A 62 -6.64 -11.25 -16.55
CA ILE A 62 -8.00 -11.14 -15.98
C ILE A 62 -8.07 -9.99 -14.98
N ALA A 63 -7.08 -9.86 -14.09
CA ALA A 63 -7.00 -8.77 -13.12
C ALA A 63 -6.93 -7.40 -13.81
N ALA A 64 -6.14 -7.24 -14.87
CA ALA A 64 -6.10 -6.02 -15.67
C ALA A 64 -7.47 -5.67 -16.28
N GLY A 65 -8.19 -6.67 -16.81
CA GLY A 65 -9.55 -6.48 -17.31
C GLY A 65 -10.57 -6.13 -16.21
N LEU A 66 -10.46 -6.75 -15.02
CA LEU A 66 -11.28 -6.43 -13.86
C LEU A 66 -11.03 -5.01 -13.35
N TRP A 67 -9.78 -4.54 -13.39
CA TRP A 67 -9.45 -3.17 -13.03
C TRP A 67 -10.19 -2.15 -13.90
N VAL A 68 -10.22 -2.35 -15.23
CA VAL A 68 -11.00 -1.49 -16.12
C VAL A 68 -12.48 -1.55 -15.76
N ARG A 69 -13.02 -2.73 -15.46
CA ARG A 69 -14.42 -2.91 -15.04
C ARG A 69 -14.75 -2.36 -13.65
N SER A 70 -13.75 -2.02 -12.83
CA SER A 70 -13.99 -1.37 -11.53
C SER A 70 -14.56 0.04 -11.65
N GLY A 71 -14.47 0.66 -12.84
CA GLY A 71 -14.88 2.04 -13.08
C GLY A 71 -13.91 3.08 -12.53
N ALA A 72 -12.80 2.67 -11.91
CA ALA A 72 -11.80 3.58 -11.37
C ALA A 72 -11.17 4.48 -12.45
N VAL A 73 -10.92 3.91 -13.62
CA VAL A 73 -10.27 4.58 -14.75
C VAL A 73 -11.12 4.47 -16.02
N SER A 74 -11.03 5.49 -16.86
CA SER A 74 -11.65 5.58 -18.18
C SER A 74 -10.63 6.21 -19.13
N ASP A 75 -10.95 7.29 -19.83
CA ASP A 75 -10.10 7.93 -20.86
C ASP A 75 -8.85 8.65 -20.28
N SER A 76 -8.70 8.62 -18.96
CA SER A 76 -7.56 9.14 -18.23
C SER A 76 -6.35 8.21 -18.23
N VAL A 77 -6.50 6.92 -18.54
CA VAL A 77 -5.34 6.01 -18.66
C VAL A 77 -4.51 6.39 -19.86
N VAL A 78 -3.20 6.55 -19.64
CA VAL A 78 -2.23 6.78 -20.71
C VAL A 78 -1.49 5.49 -21.04
N ALA A 79 -0.96 4.79 -20.02
CA ALA A 79 -0.18 3.58 -20.23
C ALA A 79 -0.10 2.72 -18.96
N ALA A 80 -0.06 1.40 -19.14
CA ALA A 80 0.50 0.49 -18.14
C ALA A 80 2.03 0.57 -18.22
N LEU A 81 2.70 0.80 -17.09
CA LEU A 81 4.15 1.01 -17.04
C LEU A 81 4.93 -0.24 -16.59
N GLY A 82 4.25 -1.20 -15.98
CA GLY A 82 4.85 -2.44 -15.50
C GLY A 82 4.05 -3.08 -14.38
N GLU A 83 4.28 -4.36 -14.18
CA GLU A 83 3.66 -5.17 -13.14
C GLU A 83 4.70 -6.10 -12.49
N GLU A 84 4.56 -6.32 -11.20
CA GLU A 84 5.29 -7.32 -10.42
C GLU A 84 4.26 -8.25 -9.80
N TRP A 85 4.34 -9.55 -10.04
CA TRP A 85 3.22 -10.46 -9.78
C TRP A 85 3.68 -11.77 -9.13
N THR A 86 2.85 -12.31 -8.23
CA THR A 86 3.06 -13.57 -7.53
C THR A 86 1.85 -14.49 -7.72
N TRP A 87 2.11 -15.77 -8.02
CA TRP A 87 1.10 -16.80 -8.20
C TRP A 87 1.11 -17.74 -6.99
N HIS A 88 0.11 -17.61 -6.12
CA HIS A 88 0.05 -18.32 -4.84
C HIS A 88 -0.64 -19.68 -4.95
N ALA A 89 -1.70 -19.75 -5.75
CA ALA A 89 -2.50 -20.96 -5.94
C ALA A 89 -2.96 -21.09 -7.40
N PRO A 90 -3.18 -22.33 -7.89
CA PRO A 90 -3.70 -22.55 -9.24
C PRO A 90 -5.12 -22.00 -9.37
N ILE A 91 -5.40 -21.40 -10.52
CA ILE A 91 -6.75 -21.03 -10.95
C ILE A 91 -7.29 -22.17 -11.82
N ARG A 92 -8.51 -22.62 -11.57
CA ARG A 92 -9.16 -23.73 -12.29
C ARG A 92 -10.37 -23.26 -13.11
N PRO A 93 -10.76 -24.02 -14.15
CA PRO A 93 -12.08 -23.86 -14.73
C PRO A 93 -13.17 -23.93 -13.65
N GLY A 94 -14.13 -23.00 -13.70
CA GLY A 94 -15.18 -22.83 -12.71
C GLY A 94 -14.84 -21.84 -11.59
N ASP A 95 -13.56 -21.48 -11.38
CA ASP A 95 -13.20 -20.52 -10.35
C ASP A 95 -13.84 -19.16 -10.61
N VAL A 96 -14.39 -18.56 -9.55
CA VAL A 96 -15.01 -17.24 -9.59
C VAL A 96 -14.04 -16.22 -9.01
N LEU A 97 -13.47 -15.38 -9.88
CA LEU A 97 -12.44 -14.44 -9.50
C LEU A 97 -13.00 -13.06 -9.15
N THR A 98 -12.45 -12.47 -8.09
CA THR A 98 -12.70 -11.08 -7.68
C THR A 98 -11.38 -10.36 -7.49
N LEU A 99 -11.26 -9.16 -8.07
CA LEU A 99 -10.12 -8.26 -7.87
C LEU A 99 -10.44 -7.30 -6.73
N THR A 100 -9.49 -7.16 -5.81
CA THR A 100 -9.36 -6.01 -4.90
C THR A 100 -8.08 -5.27 -5.28
N ALA A 101 -8.19 -4.00 -5.66
CA ALA A 101 -7.06 -3.15 -6.06
C ALA A 101 -6.95 -1.95 -5.13
N THR A 102 -5.87 -1.87 -4.37
CA THR A 102 -5.62 -0.80 -3.40
C THR A 102 -4.54 0.14 -3.94
N ILE A 103 -4.81 1.44 -3.98
CA ILE A 103 -3.79 2.45 -4.34
C ILE A 103 -2.77 2.51 -3.21
N VAL A 104 -1.53 2.15 -3.47
CA VAL A 104 -0.45 2.14 -2.47
C VAL A 104 0.54 3.29 -2.65
N ARG A 105 0.59 3.86 -3.86
CA ARG A 105 1.50 4.96 -4.19
C ARG A 105 0.91 5.86 -5.26
N ARG A 106 1.27 7.14 -5.18
CA ARG A 106 1.02 8.15 -6.21
C ARG A 106 2.35 8.87 -6.47
N GLU A 107 2.69 9.07 -7.74
CA GLU A 107 3.89 9.79 -8.15
C GLU A 107 3.50 10.84 -9.20
N PRO A 108 3.39 12.13 -8.85
CA PRO A 108 3.04 13.17 -9.81
C PRO A 108 4.13 13.31 -10.88
N ARG A 109 3.73 13.64 -12.10
CA ARG A 109 4.65 14.06 -13.16
C ARG A 109 4.35 15.50 -13.53
N ALA A 110 5.35 16.34 -13.33
CA ALA A 110 5.31 17.72 -13.79
C ALA A 110 5.84 17.80 -15.21
N ASP A 111 5.15 18.58 -16.03
CA ASP A 111 5.67 19.05 -17.30
C ASP A 111 6.96 19.86 -17.07
N ARG A 112 7.95 19.67 -17.95
CA ARG A 112 9.30 20.24 -17.75
C ARG A 112 9.35 21.74 -17.96
N ASP A 113 8.49 22.26 -18.83
CA ASP A 113 8.54 23.67 -19.25
C ASP A 113 7.67 24.53 -18.34
N THR A 114 6.50 24.02 -17.95
CA THR A 114 5.51 24.75 -17.14
C THR A 114 5.57 24.42 -15.66
N GLY A 115 6.14 23.26 -15.29
CA GLY A 115 6.12 22.73 -13.91
C GLY A 115 4.73 22.26 -13.45
N ALA A 116 3.71 22.35 -14.31
CA ALA A 116 2.36 21.93 -14.00
C ALA A 116 2.24 20.40 -14.03
N ILE A 117 1.38 19.85 -13.16
CA ILE A 117 1.11 18.41 -13.16
C ILE A 117 0.09 18.11 -14.26
N ASP A 118 0.51 17.38 -15.28
CA ASP A 118 -0.32 16.97 -16.41
C ASP A 118 -0.64 15.46 -16.39
N ALA A 119 0.11 14.69 -15.60
CA ALA A 119 -0.08 13.26 -15.38
C ALA A 119 0.52 12.81 -14.04
N GLY A 120 0.29 11.55 -13.70
CA GLY A 120 0.99 10.90 -12.60
C GLY A 120 0.89 9.40 -12.67
N VAL A 121 1.80 8.71 -11.98
CA VAL A 121 1.80 7.26 -11.87
C VAL A 121 1.06 6.87 -10.60
N ILE A 122 0.07 5.98 -10.74
CA ILE A 122 -0.51 5.28 -9.60
C ILE A 122 0.06 3.87 -9.53
N THR A 123 0.46 3.44 -8.35
CA THR A 123 0.79 2.03 -8.07
C THR A 123 -0.36 1.42 -7.28
N ARG A 124 -0.84 0.28 -7.76
CA ARG A 124 -1.88 -0.51 -7.11
C ARG A 124 -1.26 -1.79 -6.57
N TYR A 125 -1.61 -2.18 -5.35
CA TYR A 125 -1.47 -3.55 -4.90
C TYR A 125 -2.79 -4.27 -5.19
N ASN A 126 -2.70 -5.32 -6.00
CA ASN A 126 -3.83 -6.08 -6.48
C ASN A 126 -3.85 -7.44 -5.80
N GLU A 127 -5.03 -7.86 -5.37
CA GLU A 127 -5.31 -9.19 -4.85
C GLU A 127 -6.43 -9.79 -5.68
N LEU A 128 -6.15 -10.95 -6.28
CA LEU A 128 -7.13 -11.72 -7.02
C LEU A 128 -7.54 -12.91 -6.15
N THR A 129 -8.79 -12.94 -5.74
CA THR A 129 -9.35 -14.00 -4.90
C THR A 129 -10.29 -14.90 -5.68
N ASN A 130 -10.38 -16.18 -5.27
CA ASN A 130 -11.39 -17.11 -5.80
C ASN A 130 -12.72 -17.01 -5.00
N GLY A 131 -13.69 -17.87 -5.33
CA GLY A 131 -15.02 -17.89 -4.69
C GLY A 131 -15.00 -18.25 -3.19
N GLU A 132 -13.90 -18.83 -2.70
CA GLU A 132 -13.68 -19.18 -1.29
C GLU A 132 -12.95 -18.06 -0.52
N GLY A 133 -12.58 -16.97 -1.20
CA GLY A 133 -11.82 -15.86 -0.61
C GLY A 133 -10.32 -16.09 -0.53
N VAL A 134 -9.80 -17.20 -1.08
CA VAL A 134 -8.35 -17.46 -1.13
C VAL A 134 -7.70 -16.55 -2.17
N VAL A 135 -6.64 -15.83 -1.77
CA VAL A 135 -5.81 -15.05 -2.69
C VAL A 135 -5.03 -16.01 -3.60
N VAL A 136 -5.46 -16.13 -4.85
CA VAL A 136 -4.82 -17.02 -5.83
C VAL A 136 -3.62 -16.35 -6.50
N GLN A 137 -3.67 -15.02 -6.66
CA GLN A 137 -2.58 -14.21 -7.20
C GLN A 137 -2.59 -12.83 -6.55
N SER A 138 -1.42 -12.21 -6.44
CA SER A 138 -1.31 -10.80 -6.03
C SER A 138 -0.11 -10.12 -6.66
N GLY A 139 -0.08 -8.79 -6.64
CA GLY A 139 1.04 -8.06 -7.20
C GLY A 139 0.86 -6.55 -7.30
N HIS A 140 1.92 -5.85 -7.66
CA HIS A 140 1.91 -4.43 -7.92
C HIS A 140 1.71 -4.13 -9.40
N ALA A 141 0.88 -3.13 -9.72
CA ALA A 141 0.68 -2.68 -11.10
C ALA A 141 0.72 -1.16 -11.20
N ARG A 142 1.61 -0.65 -12.06
CA ARG A 142 1.88 0.78 -12.24
C ARG A 142 1.19 1.31 -13.49
N THR A 143 0.44 2.39 -13.34
CA THR A 143 -0.35 2.98 -14.44
C THR A 143 -0.11 4.49 -14.50
N LEU A 144 0.24 5.00 -15.68
CA LEU A 144 0.26 6.43 -15.96
C LEU A 144 -1.16 6.90 -16.25
N VAL A 145 -1.61 7.91 -15.52
CA VAL A 145 -2.94 8.49 -15.61
C VAL A 145 -2.80 10.00 -15.80
N LYS A 146 -3.63 10.59 -16.65
CA LYS A 146 -3.72 12.05 -16.83
C LYS A 146 -4.13 12.73 -15.52
N ALA A 147 -3.63 13.94 -15.30
CA ALA A 147 -4.13 14.85 -14.28
C ALA A 147 -5.11 15.84 -14.92
N SER A 148 -6.04 16.38 -14.14
CA SER A 148 -6.87 17.49 -14.63
C SER A 148 -6.03 18.77 -14.75
N PRO A 149 -6.39 19.71 -15.65
CA PRO A 149 -5.73 21.01 -15.71
C PRO A 149 -5.74 21.71 -14.34
N GLY A 150 -4.58 22.17 -13.88
CA GLY A 150 -4.43 22.83 -12.58
C GLY A 150 -4.37 21.88 -11.38
N ALA A 151 -4.17 20.58 -11.60
CA ALA A 151 -3.98 19.62 -10.51
C ALA A 151 -2.78 20.03 -9.63
N GLU A 152 -3.02 20.01 -8.31
CA GLU A 152 -1.99 20.21 -7.30
C GLU A 152 -1.55 18.86 -6.73
N HIS A 153 -0.30 18.79 -6.28
CA HIS A 153 0.21 17.61 -5.59
C HIS A 153 0.32 17.84 -4.09
N GLU A 154 -0.34 16.96 -3.33
CA GLU A 154 -0.28 16.90 -1.89
C GLU A 154 0.64 15.76 -1.44
N PRO A 155 1.88 16.05 -0.97
CA PRO A 155 2.88 15.04 -0.62
C PRO A 155 2.62 14.32 0.72
N ARG A 156 1.53 14.61 1.44
CA ARG A 156 1.24 14.01 2.77
C ARG A 156 1.24 12.49 2.82
N THR A 157 1.00 11.80 1.71
CA THR A 157 1.02 10.33 1.63
C THR A 157 2.27 9.76 0.96
N ASP A 158 3.22 10.61 0.57
CA ASP A 158 4.35 10.26 -0.27
C ASP A 158 5.55 9.79 0.56
N VAL A 159 5.33 8.79 1.39
CA VAL A 159 6.33 8.20 2.30
C VAL A 159 7.65 7.96 1.58
N GLY A 160 8.77 8.34 2.21
CA GLY A 160 10.10 8.19 1.63
C GLY A 160 10.53 9.29 0.66
N THR A 161 9.72 10.33 0.42
CA THR A 161 10.14 11.50 -0.39
C THR A 161 10.62 12.66 0.47
N LEU A 162 11.37 13.60 -0.15
CA LEU A 162 11.82 14.83 0.52
C LEU A 162 10.65 15.73 0.96
N ALA A 163 9.65 15.91 0.10
CA ALA A 163 8.52 16.79 0.39
C ALA A 163 7.72 16.25 1.58
N TRP A 164 7.42 14.95 1.57
CA TRP A 164 6.81 14.26 2.70
C TRP A 164 7.69 14.30 3.97
N GLY A 165 8.99 14.05 3.83
CA GLY A 165 9.92 14.02 4.97
C GLY A 165 10.00 15.37 5.70
N ARG A 166 9.82 16.49 4.99
CA ARG A 166 9.73 17.84 5.61
C ARG A 166 8.46 17.99 6.43
N LEU A 167 7.31 17.58 5.90
CA LEU A 167 6.04 17.58 6.66
C LEU A 167 6.15 16.70 7.92
N LEU A 168 6.79 15.53 7.79
CA LEU A 168 7.05 14.66 8.92
C LEU A 168 7.98 15.31 9.94
N ALA A 169 9.06 15.95 9.51
CA ALA A 169 9.98 16.66 10.41
C ALA A 169 9.28 17.75 11.21
N ASP A 170 8.38 18.52 10.58
CA ASP A 170 7.58 19.54 11.26
C ASP A 170 6.65 18.92 12.31
N ALA A 171 5.96 17.83 11.96
CA ALA A 171 5.09 17.10 12.90
C ALA A 171 5.88 16.52 14.09
N LEU A 172 7.05 15.94 13.83
CA LEU A 172 7.95 15.42 14.86
C LEU A 172 8.52 16.53 15.77
N GLY A 173 8.77 17.72 15.21
CA GLY A 173 9.20 18.89 15.97
C GLY A 173 8.15 19.37 16.96
N ALA A 174 6.87 19.23 16.61
CA ALA A 174 5.74 19.57 17.48
C ALA A 174 5.47 18.50 18.57
N ASP A 175 5.86 17.24 18.36
CA ASP A 175 5.62 16.14 19.31
C ASP A 175 6.70 16.08 20.42
N GLU A 176 6.37 16.56 21.62
CA GLU A 176 7.26 16.50 22.79
C GLU A 176 7.67 15.06 23.16
N ARG A 177 6.80 14.06 22.93
CA ARG A 177 7.09 12.66 23.25
C ARG A 177 8.22 12.15 22.37
N PHE A 178 8.21 12.50 21.09
CA PHE A 178 9.29 12.18 20.16
C PHE A 178 10.57 12.93 20.53
N ARG A 179 10.50 14.25 20.74
CA ARG A 179 11.67 15.08 21.08
C ARG A 179 12.38 14.59 22.34
N SER A 180 11.60 14.26 23.38
CA SER A 180 12.12 13.68 24.62
C SER A 180 12.74 12.30 24.40
N ALA A 181 12.13 11.45 23.58
CA ALA A 181 12.63 10.10 23.29
C ALA A 181 13.96 10.06 22.53
N VAL A 182 14.29 11.12 21.79
CA VAL A 182 15.55 11.26 21.03
C VAL A 182 16.45 12.38 21.56
N ALA A 183 16.22 12.87 22.78
CA ALA A 183 16.94 14.03 23.34
C ALA A 183 18.45 13.77 23.54
N GLU A 184 18.80 12.56 23.95
CA GLU A 184 20.19 12.10 24.17
C GLU A 184 20.73 11.27 22.99
N TRP A 185 20.03 11.31 21.86
CA TRP A 185 20.41 10.56 20.67
C TRP A 185 20.70 11.50 19.50
N ASP A 186 21.88 11.32 18.91
CA ASP A 186 22.30 12.00 17.71
C ASP A 186 22.55 10.96 16.62
N GLY A 187 21.95 11.15 15.45
CA GLY A 187 22.06 10.16 14.39
C GLY A 187 21.15 10.45 13.21
N THR A 188 20.99 9.47 12.34
CA THR A 188 20.14 9.59 11.16
C THR A 188 19.21 8.39 11.08
N ILE A 189 17.90 8.66 11.02
CA ILE A 189 16.88 7.63 10.79
C ILE A 189 16.52 7.65 9.30
N GLY A 190 16.70 6.54 8.61
CA GLY A 190 16.15 6.32 7.28
C GLY A 190 14.71 5.81 7.37
N VAL A 191 13.80 6.39 6.59
CA VAL A 191 12.42 5.92 6.44
C VAL A 191 12.19 5.49 5.00
N ARG A 192 11.90 4.21 4.80
CA ARG A 192 11.78 3.61 3.46
C ARG A 192 10.40 3.03 3.17
N ALA A 193 9.84 3.39 2.01
CA ALA A 193 8.64 2.81 1.42
C ALA A 193 8.98 2.23 0.04
N GLY A 194 9.07 0.90 -0.07
CA GLY A 194 9.53 0.25 -1.29
C GLY A 194 10.93 0.74 -1.69
N GLN A 195 11.02 1.42 -2.84
CA GLN A 195 12.26 2.00 -3.39
C GLN A 195 12.51 3.46 -2.97
N HIS A 196 11.56 4.09 -2.27
CA HIS A 196 11.68 5.48 -1.84
C HIS A 196 12.22 5.53 -0.41
N GLU A 197 13.30 6.27 -0.19
CA GLU A 197 13.90 6.45 1.12
C GLU A 197 14.24 7.92 1.37
N VAL A 198 13.95 8.37 2.59
CA VAL A 198 14.34 9.69 3.09
C VAL A 198 15.04 9.56 4.42
N HIS A 199 16.04 10.40 4.65
CA HIS A 199 16.83 10.44 5.87
C HIS A 199 16.43 11.65 6.71
N LEU A 200 16.14 11.40 7.99
CA LEU A 200 15.90 12.40 9.01
C LEU A 200 17.16 12.47 9.89
N ARG A 201 17.92 13.56 9.78
CA ARG A 201 19.09 13.80 10.66
C ARG A 201 18.61 14.44 11.95
N ILE A 202 18.92 13.80 13.06
CA ILE A 202 18.48 14.20 14.39
C ILE A 202 19.69 14.62 15.22
N TYR A 203 19.53 15.75 15.90
CA TYR A 203 20.51 16.26 16.85
C TYR A 203 19.78 16.88 18.04
N ARG A 204 20.14 16.45 19.26
CA ARG A 204 19.59 16.97 20.52
C ARG A 204 18.06 17.07 20.51
N GLY A 205 17.38 15.97 20.19
CA GLY A 205 15.91 15.93 20.22
C GLY A 205 15.20 16.55 19.02
N ARG A 206 15.92 17.02 17.97
CA ARG A 206 15.32 17.73 16.83
C ARG A 206 15.75 17.16 15.50
N VAL A 207 14.82 17.09 14.54
CA VAL A 207 15.18 16.87 13.13
C VAL A 207 15.80 18.17 12.60
N ILE A 208 17.09 18.15 12.30
CA ILE A 208 17.84 19.31 11.81
C ILE A 208 17.94 19.36 10.29
N GLU A 209 17.75 18.23 9.61
CA GLU A 209 17.81 18.14 8.16
C GLU A 209 17.01 16.94 7.64
N VAL A 210 16.32 17.15 6.52
CA VAL A 210 15.66 16.10 5.72
C VAL A 210 16.38 15.99 4.39
N THR A 211 16.96 14.84 4.09
CA THR A 211 17.76 14.62 2.88
C THR A 211 17.46 13.26 2.24
N ARG A 212 17.79 13.08 0.95
CA ARG A 212 17.67 11.77 0.29
C ARG A 212 18.67 10.77 0.84
N ARG A 213 19.85 11.27 1.21
CA ARG A 213 20.92 10.45 1.78
C ARG A 213 21.86 11.35 2.59
N ALA A 214 22.03 11.03 3.86
CA ALA A 214 22.99 11.72 4.70
C ALA A 214 24.44 11.35 4.31
N PRO A 215 25.44 12.20 4.59
CA PRO A 215 26.84 11.98 4.18
C PRO A 215 27.42 10.62 4.58
N HIS A 216 27.04 10.11 5.76
CA HIS A 216 27.47 8.80 6.27
C HIS A 216 26.41 7.70 6.16
N GLY A 217 25.34 7.95 5.40
CA GLY A 217 24.16 7.08 5.38
C GLY A 217 23.29 7.25 6.63
N ALA A 218 22.27 6.43 6.74
CA ALA A 218 21.45 6.37 7.95
C ALA A 218 22.17 5.55 9.02
N THR A 219 22.01 5.92 10.30
CA THR A 219 22.43 5.08 11.43
C THR A 219 21.71 3.74 11.35
N PHE A 220 20.40 3.80 11.11
CA PHE A 220 19.60 2.67 10.67
C PHE A 220 18.48 3.18 9.76
N THR A 221 18.02 2.32 8.86
CA THR A 221 16.82 2.53 8.05
C THR A 221 15.77 1.55 8.51
N PHE A 222 14.59 2.06 8.85
CA PHE A 222 13.40 1.22 9.04
C PHE A 222 12.48 1.43 7.83
N GLY A 223 12.07 0.33 7.21
CA GLY A 223 11.32 0.35 5.98
C GLY A 223 10.19 -0.65 5.99
N ALA A 224 9.22 -0.43 5.11
CA ALA A 224 8.14 -1.36 4.87
C ALA A 224 7.70 -1.28 3.40
N SER A 225 6.83 -2.21 2.99
CA SER A 225 6.21 -2.15 1.68
C SER A 225 5.31 -0.91 1.52
N GLU A 226 5.08 -0.47 0.29
CA GLU A 226 4.10 0.61 0.01
C GLU A 226 2.71 0.22 0.51
N ARG A 227 2.35 -1.07 0.45
CA ARG A 227 1.10 -1.61 1.00
C ARG A 227 0.99 -1.41 2.50
N THR A 228 2.04 -1.76 3.24
CA THR A 228 2.12 -1.58 4.70
C THR A 228 2.00 -0.12 5.09
N TRP A 229 2.70 0.77 4.38
CA TRP A 229 2.60 2.21 4.62
C TRP A 229 1.20 2.76 4.30
N ALA A 230 0.58 2.30 3.21
CA ALA A 230 -0.80 2.66 2.90
C ALA A 230 -1.76 2.24 4.02
N ASP A 231 -1.60 1.03 4.57
CA ASP A 231 -2.39 0.57 5.72
C ASP A 231 -2.18 1.43 6.97
N ILE A 232 -0.92 1.78 7.29
CA ILE A 232 -0.60 2.64 8.43
C ILE A 232 -1.27 4.01 8.29
N ILE A 233 -1.18 4.60 7.10
CA ILE A 233 -1.81 5.87 6.77
C ILE A 233 -3.33 5.79 6.96
N THR A 234 -3.94 4.66 6.57
CA THR A 234 -5.40 4.52 6.62
C THR A 234 -5.98 3.97 7.92
N ALA A 235 -5.17 3.36 8.78
CA ALA A 235 -5.65 2.72 10.01
C ALA A 235 -6.23 3.75 11.00
N ASP A 236 -7.23 3.32 11.78
CA ASP A 236 -7.84 4.11 12.85
C ASP A 236 -7.04 4.09 14.16
N GLU A 237 -6.20 3.06 14.36
CA GLU A 237 -5.31 2.93 15.52
C GLU A 237 -3.83 2.74 15.14
N ALA A 238 -2.95 3.06 16.10
CA ALA A 238 -1.51 2.93 15.95
C ALA A 238 -1.09 1.46 16.14
N GLY A 239 -0.96 0.73 15.04
CA GLY A 239 -0.59 -0.69 15.04
C GLY A 239 0.92 -0.98 15.00
N PHE A 240 1.80 0.00 15.26
CA PHE A 240 3.25 -0.16 15.03
C PHE A 240 3.83 -1.39 15.72
N GLY A 241 3.56 -1.59 17.03
CA GLY A 241 4.08 -2.74 17.78
C GLY A 241 3.60 -4.09 17.24
N VAL A 242 2.35 -4.20 16.81
CA VAL A 242 1.79 -5.44 16.23
C VAL A 242 2.44 -5.74 14.88
N ARG A 243 2.56 -4.72 14.01
CA ARG A 243 3.17 -4.84 12.68
C ARG A 243 4.67 -5.11 12.72
N LEU A 244 5.34 -4.63 13.77
CA LEU A 244 6.74 -4.95 14.03
C LEU A 244 6.91 -6.45 14.33
N MET A 245 6.04 -7.00 15.17
CA MET A 245 6.06 -8.41 15.54
C MET A 245 5.64 -9.35 14.40
N SER A 246 4.82 -8.87 13.46
CA SER A 246 4.44 -9.63 12.26
C SER A 246 5.51 -9.62 11.16
N GLY A 247 6.62 -8.90 11.34
CA GLY A 247 7.71 -8.81 10.37
C GLY A 247 7.39 -7.97 9.14
N GLU A 248 6.40 -7.07 9.19
CA GLU A 248 6.06 -6.18 8.08
C GLU A 248 7.08 -5.03 7.89
N PHE A 249 7.93 -4.81 8.89
CA PHE A 249 9.02 -3.85 8.83
C PHE A 249 10.37 -4.55 8.64
N GLU A 250 11.15 -4.03 7.71
CA GLU A 250 12.54 -4.39 7.48
C GLU A 250 13.45 -3.33 8.11
N VAL A 251 14.51 -3.76 8.78
CA VAL A 251 15.50 -2.86 9.38
C VAL A 251 16.88 -3.18 8.84
N SER A 252 17.64 -2.15 8.49
CA SER A 252 19.05 -2.24 8.10
C SER A 252 19.88 -1.17 8.81
N GLY A 253 21.20 -1.37 8.90
CA GLY A 253 22.11 -0.50 9.66
C GLY A 253 22.36 -1.03 11.07
N ASP A 254 22.48 -0.13 12.05
CA ASP A 254 22.79 -0.49 13.44
C ASP A 254 21.55 -1.05 14.18
N PRO A 255 21.54 -2.36 14.52
CA PRO A 255 20.39 -2.97 15.19
C PRO A 255 20.26 -2.55 16.66
N TYR A 256 21.35 -2.16 17.32
CA TYR A 256 21.32 -1.72 18.72
C TYR A 256 20.65 -0.36 18.84
N GLU A 257 21.02 0.58 17.96
CA GLU A 257 20.39 1.91 17.93
C GLU A 257 18.92 1.83 17.52
N TYR A 258 18.58 0.95 16.59
CA TYR A 258 17.18 0.65 16.26
C TYR A 258 16.38 0.18 17.50
N LEU A 259 16.88 -0.82 18.23
CA LEU A 259 16.19 -1.37 19.40
C LEU A 259 16.02 -0.31 20.50
N ARG A 260 17.06 0.51 20.72
CA ARG A 260 17.03 1.64 21.66
C ARG A 260 15.96 2.67 21.31
N LEU A 261 15.69 2.86 20.02
CA LEU A 261 14.75 3.87 19.51
C LEU A 261 13.34 3.35 19.18
N THR A 262 13.02 2.10 19.48
CA THR A 262 11.68 1.51 19.23
C THR A 262 10.52 2.40 19.72
N LYS A 263 10.65 3.02 20.90
CA LYS A 263 9.65 3.97 21.41
C LYS A 263 9.53 5.24 20.57
N ALA A 264 10.66 5.81 20.15
CA ALA A 264 10.69 6.98 19.25
C ALA A 264 10.10 6.65 17.88
N LEU A 265 10.33 5.43 17.37
CA LEU A 265 9.76 4.95 16.11
C LEU A 265 8.24 4.81 16.18
N SER A 266 7.68 4.42 17.33
CA SER A 266 6.23 4.44 17.54
C SER A 266 5.65 5.84 17.37
N PHE A 267 6.27 6.85 17.99
CA PHE A 267 5.83 8.24 17.85
C PHE A 267 6.04 8.76 16.41
N LEU A 268 7.08 8.29 15.74
CA LEU A 268 7.29 8.60 14.33
C LEU A 268 6.15 8.05 13.47
N VAL A 269 5.75 6.80 13.67
CA VAL A 269 4.61 6.20 12.96
C VAL A 269 3.30 6.92 13.28
N ASP A 270 3.09 7.38 14.51
CA ASP A 270 1.95 8.25 14.85
C ASP A 270 1.99 9.56 14.06
N ALA A 271 3.17 10.20 13.97
CA ALA A 271 3.34 11.44 13.21
C ALA A 271 3.09 11.23 11.70
N VAL A 272 3.43 10.08 11.13
CA VAL A 272 3.06 9.74 9.73
C VAL A 272 1.55 9.82 9.52
N ARG A 273 0.76 9.32 10.49
CA ARG A 273 -0.71 9.37 10.42
C ARG A 273 -1.23 10.81 10.56
N THR A 274 -0.67 11.58 11.49
CA THR A 274 -1.02 13.00 11.67
C THR A 274 -0.73 13.82 10.40
N VAL A 275 0.40 13.57 9.73
CA VAL A 275 0.73 14.24 8.45
C VAL A 275 -0.32 13.91 7.39
N ALA A 276 -0.70 12.63 7.28
CA ALA A 276 -1.69 12.17 6.31
C ALA A 276 -3.11 12.68 6.60
N ARG A 277 -3.46 12.89 7.86
CA ARG A 277 -4.80 13.28 8.33
C ARG A 277 -4.72 14.40 9.38
N PRO A 278 -4.47 15.65 8.98
CA PRO A 278 -4.35 16.76 9.93
C PRO A 278 -5.63 17.01 10.73
N ASP A 279 -6.81 16.73 10.13
CA ASP A 279 -8.11 17.03 10.74
C ASP A 279 -8.62 15.95 11.71
N SER A 280 -7.99 14.77 11.76
CA SER A 280 -8.35 13.71 12.73
C SER A 280 -7.63 13.87 14.09
N ALA A 281 -6.85 14.94 14.27
CA ALA A 281 -6.05 15.19 15.48
C ALA A 281 -6.83 15.92 16.60
N ALA A 282 -8.15 16.02 16.53
CA ALA A 282 -8.94 16.43 17.69
C ALA A 282 -8.98 15.26 18.69
N PRO A 283 -8.48 15.41 19.92
CA PRO A 283 -8.68 14.39 20.94
C PRO A 283 -10.19 14.25 21.18
N ALA A 284 -10.68 13.01 21.21
CA ALA A 284 -12.01 12.72 21.71
C ALA A 284 -12.09 13.24 23.15
N ASP A 285 -12.73 14.39 23.32
CA ASP A 285 -13.03 14.96 24.61
C ASP A 285 -13.98 13.96 25.31
N ALA A 286 -13.47 13.29 26.33
CA ALA A 286 -14.19 12.31 27.12
C ALA A 286 -15.18 13.01 28.05
N THR A 287 -16.19 13.68 27.49
CA THR A 287 -17.35 14.19 28.23
C THR A 287 -18.62 14.11 27.37
N GLY A 288 -19.07 12.88 27.09
CA GLY A 288 -20.44 12.60 26.70
C GLY A 288 -21.30 12.26 27.92
N PRO A 289 -22.55 12.77 28.03
CA PRO A 289 -23.33 12.73 29.26
C PRO A 289 -23.75 11.31 29.63
N ALA A 290 -23.78 11.04 30.94
CA ALA A 290 -24.26 9.80 31.53
C ALA A 290 -25.67 9.47 31.01
N ALA A 291 -25.79 8.36 30.28
CA ALA A 291 -27.06 7.76 29.94
C ALA A 291 -27.73 7.26 31.23
N GLN A 292 -28.87 7.84 31.55
CA GLN A 292 -29.76 7.39 32.61
C GLN A 292 -30.22 5.97 32.28
N ALA A 293 -29.90 5.01 33.15
CA ALA A 293 -30.49 3.69 33.13
C ALA A 293 -31.93 3.79 33.62
N THR A 294 -32.89 3.52 32.73
CA THR A 294 -34.28 3.26 33.10
C THR A 294 -34.40 1.84 33.65
N ASP A 295 -34.72 1.75 34.93
CA ASP A 295 -35.26 0.57 35.61
C ASP A 295 -36.58 0.16 34.96
N GLU A 296 -36.60 -0.98 34.26
CA GLU A 296 -37.83 -1.75 34.06
C GLU A 296 -37.51 -3.20 33.65
N GLN A 297 -37.13 -4.03 34.62
CA GLN A 297 -37.32 -5.50 34.52
C GLN A 297 -37.23 -6.15 35.91
N LYS A 298 -38.30 -6.02 36.70
CA LYS A 298 -38.63 -6.88 37.83
C LYS A 298 -40.12 -7.20 37.82
N ALA A 299 -40.51 -8.19 37.02
CA ALA A 299 -41.73 -8.97 37.21
C ALA A 299 -41.68 -10.23 36.33
N LEU A 300 -41.08 -11.31 36.83
CA LEU A 300 -41.63 -12.68 36.78
C LEU A 300 -40.69 -13.63 37.54
N ALA A 301 -41.01 -13.85 38.82
CA ALA A 301 -40.76 -15.05 39.60
C ALA A 301 -41.87 -15.13 40.65
#